data_AF-A0A925IFC4-F1
#
_entry.id   AF-A0A925IFC4-F1
#
_cell.length_a   1.000
_cell.length_b   1.000
_cell.length_c   1.000
_cell.angle_alpha   90.00
_cell.angle_beta   90.00
_cell.angle_gamma   90.00
#
_symmetry.space_group_name_H-M   'P 1'
#
loop_
_entity.id
_entity.type
_entity.pdbx_description
1 polymer ?
#
loop_
_entity_poly.entity_id
_entity_poly.type
_entity_poly.pdbx_seq_one_letter_code
_entity_poly.pdbx_strand_id
1 'polypeptide(L)'
;MKKILIAAVIVSTMLLGCKGKDEKKNETISTATTAENNTATNTGSTGNEDVFDIDVTSLKDEAGFIKAWEDFTTARVADEKKKETDNSYKGHYLEYLKMYTKLKKATTEFSKTIQPAAAAVAFSEKISAIESKMYPPKK
;
A
#
# COMPACT_ATOMS: atom_id res chain seq x y z
N MET A 1 -24.76 28.41 -33.76
CA MET A 1 -24.34 27.18 -33.07
C MET A 1 -23.13 26.62 -33.82
N LYS A 2 -21.92 26.80 -33.27
CA LYS A 2 -20.68 26.34 -33.90
C LYS A 2 -20.26 25.04 -33.23
N LYS A 3 -20.33 23.93 -33.98
CA LYS A 3 -19.82 22.60 -33.58
C LYS A 3 -18.32 22.61 -33.80
N ILE A 4 -17.53 22.38 -32.74
CA ILE A 4 -16.08 22.19 -32.86
C ILE A 4 -15.83 20.68 -32.87
N LEU A 5 -15.30 20.21 -34.00
CA LEU A 5 -14.88 18.83 -34.24
C LEU A 5 -13.64 18.50 -33.39
N ILE A 6 -13.68 17.33 -32.77
CA ILE A 6 -12.54 16.66 -32.12
C ILE A 6 -11.66 16.08 -33.24
N ALA A 7 -10.41 16.54 -33.35
CA ALA A 7 -9.41 15.97 -34.24
C ALA A 7 -8.52 14.99 -33.45
N ALA A 8 -8.74 13.69 -33.66
CA ALA A 8 -7.84 12.64 -33.21
C ALA A 8 -6.65 12.57 -34.17
N VAL A 9 -5.45 12.85 -33.67
CA VAL A 9 -4.19 12.66 -34.40
C VAL A 9 -3.76 11.21 -34.20
N ILE A 10 -3.99 10.38 -35.21
CA ILE A 10 -3.50 9.00 -35.30
C ILE A 10 -2.19 9.04 -36.08
N VAL A 11 -1.06 8.91 -35.39
CA VAL A 11 0.23 8.68 -36.04
C VAL A 11 0.37 7.18 -36.29
N SER A 12 0.32 6.82 -37.56
CA SER A 12 0.57 5.48 -38.08
C SER A 12 2.01 5.42 -38.58
N THR A 13 2.81 4.49 -38.05
CA THR A 13 4.11 4.11 -38.61
C THR A 13 4.12 2.62 -38.92
N MET A 14 4.40 2.32 -40.19
CA MET A 14 4.45 1.00 -40.80
C MET A 14 5.68 0.17 -40.37
N LEU A 15 5.40 -1.09 -40.03
CA LEU A 15 6.03 -2.36 -40.47
C LEU A 15 7.54 -2.41 -40.75
N LEU A 16 8.22 -3.34 -40.06
CA LEU A 16 9.21 -4.24 -40.65
C LEU A 16 9.20 -5.58 -39.89
N GLY A 17 8.96 -6.66 -40.63
CA GLY A 17 8.70 -7.98 -40.10
C GLY A 17 9.94 -8.85 -39.95
N CYS A 18 9.80 -9.88 -39.11
CA CYS A 18 10.51 -11.14 -39.20
C CYS A 18 9.49 -12.29 -39.06
N LYS A 19 9.50 -13.17 -40.05
CA LYS A 19 8.76 -14.44 -40.13
C LYS A 19 9.23 -15.38 -39.03
N GLY A 20 8.31 -15.80 -38.17
CA GLY A 20 8.48 -16.89 -37.20
C GLY A 20 7.09 -17.43 -36.88
N LYS A 21 6.91 -18.73 -37.06
CA LYS A 21 5.64 -19.45 -37.03
C LYS A 21 5.32 -19.87 -35.58
N ASP A 22 4.02 -19.87 -35.27
CA ASP A 22 3.33 -20.52 -34.14
C ASP A 22 2.86 -19.66 -32.93
N GLU A 23 1.51 -19.68 -32.80
CA GLU A 23 0.61 -19.61 -31.63
C GLU A 23 0.42 -18.36 -30.74
N LYS A 24 -0.79 -17.78 -30.87
CA LYS A 24 -1.69 -17.13 -29.88
C LYS A 24 -1.07 -16.59 -28.57
N LYS A 25 -1.04 -15.26 -28.40
CA LYS A 25 -1.73 -14.57 -27.28
C LYS A 25 -1.82 -13.04 -27.46
N ASN A 26 -2.97 -12.53 -27.07
CA ASN A 26 -3.42 -11.14 -26.98
C ASN A 26 -2.42 -10.22 -26.23
N GLU A 27 -1.84 -9.23 -26.92
CA GLU A 27 -1.04 -8.16 -26.31
C GLU A 27 -1.95 -7.11 -25.66
N THR A 28 -2.00 -7.14 -24.32
CA THR A 28 -2.45 -6.01 -23.51
C THR A 28 -1.27 -5.05 -23.35
N ILE A 29 -1.47 -3.80 -23.74
CA ILE A 29 -0.56 -2.68 -23.50
C ILE A 29 -0.20 -2.66 -22.02
N SER A 30 1.04 -3.05 -21.70
CA SER A 30 1.61 -2.92 -20.37
C SER A 30 2.04 -1.48 -20.19
N THR A 31 1.17 -0.68 -19.58
CA THR A 31 1.57 0.58 -18.94
C THR A 31 2.46 0.20 -17.76
N ALA A 32 3.78 0.29 -17.95
CA ALA A 32 4.75 0.17 -16.88
C ALA A 32 4.49 1.28 -15.85
N THR A 33 3.71 0.96 -14.83
CA THR A 33 3.70 1.74 -13.60
C THR A 33 4.93 1.29 -12.85
N THR A 34 5.99 2.08 -12.91
CA THR A 34 7.14 1.92 -12.01
C THR A 34 6.60 2.09 -10.60
N ALA A 35 6.30 0.96 -9.95
CA ALA A 35 6.07 0.92 -8.52
C ALA A 35 7.39 1.29 -7.87
N GLU A 36 7.56 2.57 -7.54
CA GLU A 36 8.57 2.98 -6.57
C GLU A 36 8.20 2.26 -5.28
N ASN A 37 8.96 1.19 -5.02
CA ASN A 37 8.80 0.32 -3.88
C ASN A 37 9.03 1.17 -2.63
N ASN A 38 7.96 1.69 -2.04
CA ASN A 38 7.97 2.40 -0.76
C ASN A 38 8.43 1.41 0.30
N THR A 39 9.74 1.32 0.44
CA THR A 39 10.40 0.34 1.29
C THR A 39 10.27 0.87 2.70
N ALA A 40 9.30 0.34 3.46
CA ALA A 40 9.31 0.44 4.90
C ALA A 40 10.61 -0.21 5.39
N THR A 41 11.55 0.60 5.85
CA THR A 41 12.79 0.10 6.45
C THR A 41 12.46 -0.42 7.84
N ASN A 42 12.19 -1.72 7.93
CA ASN A 42 12.50 -2.44 9.16
C ASN A 42 14.02 -2.52 9.24
N THR A 43 14.64 -1.51 9.85
CA THR A 43 16.05 -1.56 10.20
C THR A 43 16.22 -2.70 11.18
N GLY A 44 16.60 -3.89 10.69
CA GLY A 44 17.01 -4.97 11.55
C GLY A 44 18.38 -4.65 12.12
N SER A 45 18.48 -4.45 13.44
CA SER A 45 19.75 -4.62 14.14
C SER A 45 19.53 -5.34 15.46
N THR A 46 20.30 -6.42 15.61
CA THR A 46 20.52 -7.20 16.82
C THR A 46 20.48 -6.36 18.10
N GLY A 47 19.44 -6.52 18.91
CA GLY A 47 19.49 -6.22 20.35
C GLY A 47 18.58 -5.11 20.88
N ASN A 48 17.94 -4.29 20.04
CA ASN A 48 17.01 -3.26 20.51
C ASN A 48 15.59 -3.49 19.94
N GLU A 49 14.62 -3.47 20.85
CA GLU A 49 13.39 -2.65 20.83
C GLU A 49 13.08 -1.78 19.59
N ASP A 50 13.16 -2.34 18.38
CA ASP A 50 12.88 -1.59 17.15
C ASP A 50 11.38 -1.33 17.01
N VAL A 51 11.02 -0.06 17.12
CA VAL A 51 9.67 0.46 16.87
C VAL A 51 9.48 0.57 15.35
N PHE A 52 8.34 0.09 14.86
CA PHE A 52 7.94 0.35 13.47
C PHE A 52 7.92 1.85 13.18
N ASP A 53 8.66 2.28 12.16
CA ASP A 53 8.63 3.65 11.65
C ASP A 53 8.36 3.64 10.14
N ILE A 54 7.64 4.66 9.69
CA ILE A 54 7.31 4.85 8.29
C ILE A 54 7.18 6.33 7.95
N ASP A 55 7.78 6.71 6.82
CA ASP A 55 7.48 7.97 6.18
C ASP A 55 6.19 7.87 5.37
N VAL A 56 5.06 8.21 6.00
CA VAL A 56 3.75 8.20 5.32
C VAL A 56 3.68 9.17 4.13
N THR A 57 4.61 10.14 4.02
CA THR A 57 4.60 11.08 2.89
C THR A 57 5.11 10.43 1.60
N SER A 58 5.84 9.31 1.70
CA SER A 58 6.27 8.49 0.58
C SER A 58 5.13 7.66 -0.03
N LEU A 59 4.04 7.41 0.72
CA LEU A 59 2.93 6.58 0.27
C LEU A 59 2.10 7.29 -0.82
N LYS A 60 2.14 6.77 -2.05
CA LYS A 60 1.46 7.36 -3.22
C LYS A 60 0.29 6.56 -3.76
N ASP A 61 0.22 5.27 -3.44
CA ASP A 61 -0.75 4.35 -4.02
C ASP A 61 -1.36 3.40 -2.98
N GLU A 62 -2.44 2.73 -3.40
CA GLU A 62 -3.19 1.81 -2.56
C GLU A 62 -2.30 0.67 -2.02
N ALA A 63 -1.40 0.14 -2.85
CA ALA A 63 -0.51 -0.95 -2.46
C ALA A 63 0.44 -0.53 -1.33
N GLY A 64 1.02 0.66 -1.42
CA GLY A 64 1.88 1.23 -0.39
C GLY A 64 1.13 1.42 0.94
N PHE A 65 -0.11 1.95 0.89
CA PHE A 65 -0.93 2.07 2.10
C PHE A 65 -1.28 0.71 2.71
N ILE A 66 -1.68 -0.27 1.89
CA ILE A 66 -1.99 -1.63 2.36
C ILE A 66 -0.77 -2.24 3.05
N LYS A 67 0.39 -2.21 2.38
CA LYS A 67 1.63 -2.76 2.94
C LYS A 67 2.01 -2.07 4.25
N ALA A 68 1.92 -0.75 4.31
CA ALA A 68 2.19 0.01 5.53
C ALA A 68 1.32 -0.43 6.71
N TRP A 69 0.02 -0.66 6.47
CA TRP A 69 -0.90 -1.16 7.49
C TRP A 69 -0.60 -2.60 7.92
N GLU A 70 -0.20 -3.46 6.99
CA GLU A 70 0.20 -4.84 7.29
C GLU A 70 1.49 -4.90 8.12
N ASP A 71 2.50 -4.10 7.76
CA ASP A 71 3.76 -4.01 8.49
C ASP A 71 3.51 -3.44 9.91
N PHE A 72 2.75 -2.35 10.02
CA PHE A 72 2.36 -1.76 11.31
C PHE A 72 1.63 -2.77 12.20
N THR A 73 0.64 -3.48 11.66
CA THR A 73 -0.15 -4.47 12.39
C THR A 73 0.73 -5.62 12.88
N THR A 74 1.63 -6.12 12.03
CA THR A 74 2.57 -7.18 12.37
C THR A 74 3.49 -6.76 13.52
N ALA A 75 4.06 -5.56 13.43
CA ALA A 75 4.94 -5.01 14.46
C ALA A 75 4.20 -4.80 15.79
N ARG A 76 2.96 -4.29 15.74
CA ARG A 76 2.13 -4.07 16.91
C ARG A 76 1.79 -5.37 17.64
N VAL A 77 1.45 -6.42 16.91
CA VAL A 77 1.17 -7.76 17.46
C VAL A 77 2.44 -8.37 18.04
N ALA A 78 3.59 -8.19 17.39
CA ALA A 78 4.87 -8.67 17.91
C ALA A 78 5.26 -7.98 19.24
N ASP A 79 5.06 -6.66 19.35
CA ASP A 79 5.25 -5.90 20.58
C ASP A 79 4.36 -6.43 21.71
N GLU A 80 3.08 -6.66 21.41
CA GLU A 80 2.11 -7.19 22.37
C GLU A 80 2.50 -8.58 22.86
N LYS A 81 2.85 -9.48 21.93
CA LYS A 81 3.30 -10.84 22.26
C LYS A 81 4.57 -10.82 23.10
N LYS A 82 5.54 -9.95 22.79
CA LYS A 82 6.77 -9.82 23.58
C LYS A 82 6.44 -9.42 25.02
N LYS A 83 5.52 -8.46 25.20
CA LYS A 83 5.05 -8.02 26.52
C LYS A 83 4.34 -9.12 27.32
N GLU A 84 3.63 -10.02 26.65
CA GLU A 84 3.01 -11.18 27.29
C GLU A 84 4.04 -12.24 27.72
N THR A 85 5.16 -12.36 26.99
CA THR A 85 6.19 -13.38 27.26
C THR A 85 7.37 -12.90 28.11
N ASP A 86 7.60 -11.59 28.20
CA ASP A 86 8.70 -10.97 28.95
C ASP A 86 8.17 -9.88 29.89
N ASN A 87 8.11 -10.21 31.18
CA ASN A 87 7.62 -9.31 32.22
C ASN A 87 8.51 -8.07 32.45
N SER A 88 9.75 -8.09 31.97
CA SER A 88 10.66 -6.94 32.04
C SER A 88 10.44 -5.95 30.89
N TYR A 89 9.88 -6.43 29.77
CA TYR A 89 9.60 -5.63 28.59
C TYR A 89 8.42 -4.68 28.82
N LYS A 90 8.63 -3.39 28.56
CA LYS A 90 7.62 -2.34 28.79
C LYS A 90 6.65 -2.16 27.61
N GLY A 91 7.09 -2.53 26.41
CA GLY A 91 6.38 -2.30 25.16
C GLY A 91 6.46 -0.85 24.69
N HIS A 92 6.06 -0.62 23.44
CA HIS A 92 6.14 0.69 22.78
C HIS A 92 4.75 1.25 22.43
N TYR A 93 3.80 1.13 23.37
CA TYR A 93 2.40 1.48 23.13
C TYR A 93 2.22 2.92 22.63
N LEU A 94 2.93 3.88 23.22
CA LEU A 94 2.80 5.29 22.84
C LEU A 94 3.36 5.56 21.45
N GLU A 95 4.45 4.90 21.09
CA GLU A 95 5.08 5.00 19.78
C GLU A 95 4.18 4.38 18.71
N TYR A 96 3.63 3.19 18.95
CA TYR A 96 2.65 2.56 18.06
C TYR A 96 1.37 3.38 17.93
N LEU A 97 0.89 4.03 19.00
CA LEU A 97 -0.28 4.92 18.93
C LEU A 97 -0.03 6.14 18.05
N LYS A 98 1.17 6.74 18.15
CA LYS A 98 1.58 7.86 17.27
C LYS A 98 1.63 7.41 15.81
N MET A 99 2.20 6.24 15.53
CA MET A 99 2.26 5.69 14.17
C MET A 99 0.87 5.33 13.63
N TYR A 100 0.01 4.71 14.42
CA TYR A 100 -1.38 4.44 14.05
C TYR A 100 -2.08 5.73 13.59
N THR A 101 -1.97 6.79 14.39
CA THR A 101 -2.60 8.09 14.10
C THR A 101 -2.06 8.69 12.80
N LYS A 102 -0.74 8.60 12.59
CA LYS A 102 -0.06 9.09 11.37
C LYS A 102 -0.55 8.33 10.13
N LEU A 103 -0.56 6.98 10.17
CA LEU A 103 -1.10 6.15 9.09
C LEU A 103 -2.57 6.44 8.83
N LYS A 104 -3.40 6.50 9.87
CA LYS A 104 -4.85 6.71 9.74
C LYS A 104 -5.17 8.04 9.08
N LYS A 105 -4.46 9.10 9.47
CA LYS A 105 -4.59 10.42 8.82
C LYS A 105 -4.23 10.34 7.34
N ALA A 106 -3.05 9.81 7.00
CA ALA A 106 -2.59 9.71 5.62
C ALA A 106 -3.53 8.83 4.76
N THR A 107 -4.01 7.72 5.32
CA THR A 107 -4.99 6.83 4.68
C THR A 107 -6.32 7.55 4.39
N THR A 108 -6.79 8.36 5.34
CA THR A 108 -8.01 9.16 5.19
C THR A 108 -7.84 10.27 4.15
N GLU A 109 -6.63 10.83 4.02
CA GLU A 109 -6.32 11.80 2.99
C GLU A 109 -6.26 11.14 1.61
N PHE A 110 -5.60 9.99 1.49
CA PHE A 110 -5.55 9.21 0.25
C PHE A 110 -6.92 8.70 -0.19
N SER A 111 -7.77 8.21 0.72
CA SER A 111 -9.09 7.69 0.33
C SER A 111 -9.98 8.74 -0.36
N LYS A 112 -9.78 10.03 -0.06
CA LYS A 112 -10.49 11.14 -0.71
C LYS A 112 -10.07 11.34 -2.17
N THR A 113 -8.90 10.87 -2.58
CA THR A 113 -8.42 10.97 -3.96
C THR A 113 -8.89 9.82 -4.84
N ILE A 114 -9.42 8.74 -4.23
CA ILE A 114 -9.88 7.55 -4.96
C ILE A 114 -11.25 7.82 -5.59
N GLN A 115 -11.36 7.53 -6.89
CA GLN A 115 -12.61 7.56 -7.63
C GLN A 115 -12.78 6.25 -8.42
N PRO A 116 -14.01 5.70 -8.54
CA PRO A 116 -15.26 6.21 -7.97
C PRO A 116 -15.35 6.00 -6.44
N ALA A 117 -16.33 6.64 -5.79
CA ALA A 117 -16.54 6.51 -4.34
C ALA A 117 -16.62 5.06 -3.83
N ALA A 118 -17.16 4.13 -4.64
CA ALA A 118 -17.19 2.71 -4.31
C ALA A 118 -15.78 2.10 -4.12
N ALA A 119 -14.79 2.56 -4.89
CA ALA A 119 -13.40 2.12 -4.73
C ALA A 119 -12.77 2.67 -3.43
N ALA A 120 -13.13 3.89 -3.00
CA ALA A 120 -12.69 4.45 -1.72
C ALA A 120 -13.25 3.65 -0.53
N VAL A 121 -14.51 3.19 -0.63
CA VAL A 121 -15.13 2.30 0.35
C VAL A 121 -14.40 0.96 0.40
N ALA A 122 -14.18 0.31 -0.75
CA ALA A 122 -13.46 -0.96 -0.81
C ALA A 122 -12.03 -0.86 -0.24
N PHE A 123 -11.31 0.24 -0.51
CA PHE A 123 -10.02 0.51 0.11
C PHE A 123 -10.12 0.61 1.64
N SER A 124 -11.11 1.35 2.16
CA SER A 124 -11.33 1.51 3.60
C SER A 124 -11.67 0.18 4.29
N GLU A 125 -12.42 -0.70 3.61
CA GLU A 125 -12.72 -2.05 4.07
C GLU A 125 -11.47 -2.93 4.15
N LYS A 126 -10.58 -2.86 3.15
CA LYS A 126 -9.28 -3.55 3.20
C LYS A 126 -8.44 -3.12 4.39
N ILE A 127 -8.34 -1.81 4.63
CA ILE A 127 -7.61 -1.28 5.79
C ILE A 127 -8.25 -1.76 7.10
N SER A 128 -9.58 -1.70 7.21
CA SER A 128 -10.31 -2.17 8.40
C SER A 128 -10.09 -3.67 8.65
N ALA A 129 -10.06 -4.48 7.59
CA ALA A 129 -9.77 -5.90 7.67
C ALA A 129 -8.34 -6.17 8.17
N ILE A 130 -7.37 -5.34 7.79
CA ILE A 130 -6.00 -5.41 8.32
C ILE A 130 -5.98 -5.02 9.80
N GLU A 131 -6.59 -3.88 10.17
CA GLU A 131 -6.64 -3.38 11.55
C GLU A 131 -7.27 -4.41 12.52
N SER A 132 -8.28 -5.15 12.07
CA SER A 132 -8.93 -6.18 12.90
C SER A 132 -7.99 -7.29 13.36
N LYS A 133 -6.88 -7.52 12.64
CA LYS A 133 -5.86 -8.53 12.99
C LYS A 133 -4.99 -8.09 14.18
N MET A 134 -4.99 -6.81 14.56
CA MET A 134 -4.27 -6.35 15.77
C MET A 134 -4.88 -6.87 17.06
N TYR A 135 -6.20 -7.10 17.08
CA TYR A 135 -6.92 -7.50 18.27
C TYR A 135 -7.65 -8.83 18.02
N PRO A 136 -6.92 -9.93 17.77
CA PRO A 136 -7.56 -11.22 17.61
C PRO A 136 -8.36 -11.54 18.88
N PRO A 137 -9.55 -12.16 18.75
CA PRO A 137 -10.35 -12.51 19.92
C PRO A 137 -9.51 -13.37 20.87
N LYS A 138 -9.41 -12.93 22.12
CA LYS A 138 -8.74 -13.70 23.17
C LYS A 138 -9.52 -15.01 23.34
N LYS A 139 -8.83 -16.14 23.17
CA LYS A 139 -9.38 -17.48 23.40
C LYS A 139 -9.54 -17.76 24.88
#